data_AF-A0A0M0JR99-F1
#
_entry.id   AF-A0A0M0JR99-F1
#
_cell.length_a   1.000
_cell.length_b   1.000
_cell.length_c   1.000
_cell.angle_alpha   90.00
_cell.angle_beta   90.00
_cell.angle_gamma   90.00
#
_symmetry.space_group_name_H-M   'P 1'
#
loop_
_entity.id
_entity.type
_entity.pdbx_description
1 polymer ?
#
loop_
_entity_poly.entity_id
_entity_poly.type
_entity_poly.pdbx_seq_one_letter_code
_entity_poly.pdbx_strand_id
1 'polypeptide(L)'
;MRCCRGREESSFLASTTIPRNATLPPYLSRHPRRCAILVDRHVHKNGGSSVRDLLLEHERMGYALYQGYTQMYWNQDYRLLRKTAEVAIAKGEAPDQLLLIEAHFGWVEMAQTVLPGLRELEKMYKQGGIDCPLVLMTRVREPLDYYLSFFRWGVAFRQRESPAAFGRNFIEWVERVPNLQSTMMIQSMAAMAAEYHVEQYKAYYMSNGVIGKTPEEQMQKLTNFLDAFAIVSTMEHFDESLLLAHDLVGLPLMLYKRNRPNQKGGFKGNNKSVCPDMEKCREAVMKVAQRDHAMYDRYSKRFAEKLKELGEPFQHRVALYKQAIADVQPLWKKVPRKQYLCRYHPETSANHQSLKLPFLRCPIEQGGSTLLSRQLCQNVYAHRLFECPWQYVPNGTLSDSLGCWRPSSGFN
;
A
#
# COMPACT_ATOMS: atom_id res chain seq x y z
N MET A 1 -2.60 -69.39 20.36
CA MET A 1 -4.06 -69.43 20.60
C MET A 1 -4.60 -68.03 20.25
N ARG A 2 -5.33 -67.85 19.13
CA ARG A 2 -6.80 -67.64 19.05
C ARG A 2 -7.35 -66.81 20.23
N CYS A 3 -8.21 -65.80 20.11
CA CYS A 3 -8.90 -65.13 19.00
C CYS A 3 -9.67 -63.91 19.59
N CYS A 4 -9.68 -62.80 18.84
CA CYS A 4 -10.74 -61.80 18.56
C CYS A 4 -11.84 -61.33 19.57
N ARG A 5 -12.19 -60.04 19.35
CA ARG A 5 -13.42 -59.24 19.61
C ARG A 5 -13.39 -58.41 20.90
N GLY A 6 -13.58 -57.09 20.93
CA GLY A 6 -13.96 -56.09 19.93
C GLY A 6 -14.95 -55.09 20.56
N ARG A 7 -14.64 -53.79 20.56
CA ARG A 7 -15.55 -52.66 20.25
C ARG A 7 -14.86 -51.32 20.46
N GLU A 8 -15.16 -50.45 19.51
CA GLU A 8 -14.85 -49.02 19.43
C GLU A 8 -15.42 -48.26 20.63
N GLU A 9 -14.68 -47.26 21.12
CA GLU A 9 -15.27 -45.97 21.42
C GLU A 9 -14.20 -44.87 21.40
N SER A 10 -14.58 -43.80 20.73
CA SER A 10 -13.85 -42.58 20.46
C SER A 10 -13.53 -41.75 21.70
N SER A 11 -12.36 -41.13 21.72
CA SER A 11 -12.27 -39.72 22.11
C SER A 11 -11.00 -39.08 21.54
N PHE A 12 -11.24 -38.24 20.53
CA PHE A 12 -10.32 -37.26 19.97
C PHE A 12 -9.65 -36.42 21.07
N LEU A 13 -8.34 -36.55 21.22
CA LEU A 13 -7.49 -35.46 21.69
C LEU A 13 -6.77 -34.90 20.47
N ALA A 14 -7.42 -33.96 19.81
CA ALA A 14 -6.81 -33.16 18.76
C ALA A 14 -5.72 -32.29 19.39
N SER A 15 -4.47 -32.65 19.11
CA SER A 15 -3.28 -31.83 19.31
C SER A 15 -3.51 -30.43 18.72
N THR A 16 -3.63 -29.43 19.59
CA THR A 16 -3.70 -28.00 19.23
C THR A 16 -2.32 -27.48 18.85
N THR A 17 -1.76 -28.02 17.77
CA THR A 17 -0.58 -27.46 17.11
C THR A 17 -1.01 -26.35 16.17
N ILE A 18 -0.65 -25.11 16.50
CA ILE A 18 -0.77 -23.93 15.63
C ILE A 18 -0.03 -24.24 14.32
N PRO A 19 -0.67 -24.15 13.13
CA PRO A 19 0.05 -24.32 11.88
C PRO A 19 1.04 -23.16 11.73
N ARG A 20 2.35 -23.46 11.81
CA ARG A 20 3.48 -22.51 11.76
C ARG A 20 3.67 -21.79 10.41
N ASN A 21 2.69 -21.87 9.51
CA ASN A 21 2.69 -21.30 8.18
C ASN A 21 1.28 -21.50 7.61
N ALA A 22 0.34 -20.62 7.94
CA ALA A 22 -0.91 -20.52 7.18
C ALA A 22 -0.72 -19.60 5.97
N THR A 23 0.34 -19.84 5.19
CA THR A 23 0.26 -19.59 3.75
C THR A 23 -0.75 -20.60 3.23
N LEU A 24 -1.71 -20.14 2.41
CA LEU A 24 -2.57 -21.07 1.70
C LEU A 24 -1.68 -22.16 1.05
N PRO A 25 -2.08 -23.45 1.07
CA PRO A 25 -1.41 -24.44 0.24
C PRO A 25 -1.30 -23.87 -1.19
N PRO A 26 -0.20 -24.14 -1.93
CA PRO A 26 0.20 -23.45 -3.15
C PRO A 26 -0.76 -23.72 -4.31
N TYR A 27 -2.02 -23.31 -4.15
CA TYR A 27 -2.94 -23.14 -5.24
C TYR A 27 -2.55 -21.83 -5.88
N LEU A 28 -1.81 -22.00 -6.99
CA LEU A 28 -1.57 -21.03 -8.06
C LEU A 28 -0.29 -20.18 -7.97
N SER A 29 0.77 -20.65 -7.32
CA SER A 29 2.08 -20.00 -7.50
C SER A 29 2.65 -20.37 -8.88
N ARG A 30 2.62 -19.42 -9.82
CA ARG A 30 3.76 -19.32 -10.75
C ARG A 30 5.01 -19.17 -9.89
N HIS A 31 6.14 -19.76 -10.29
CA HIS A 31 7.43 -19.43 -9.66
C HIS A 31 7.52 -17.90 -9.52
N PRO A 32 7.91 -17.36 -8.35
CA PRO A 32 7.98 -15.93 -8.15
C PRO A 32 8.74 -15.32 -9.33
N ARG A 33 8.13 -14.31 -9.96
CA ARG A 33 8.82 -13.63 -11.06
C ARG A 33 10.14 -13.08 -10.53
N ARG A 34 11.16 -13.10 -11.37
CA ARG A 34 12.47 -12.52 -11.02
C ARG A 34 12.49 -11.01 -11.24
N CYS A 35 11.61 -10.52 -12.10
CA CYS A 35 11.46 -9.11 -12.40
C CYS A 35 9.99 -8.72 -12.38
N ALA A 36 9.65 -7.72 -11.57
CA ALA A 36 8.38 -7.01 -11.61
C ALA A 36 8.47 -5.74 -10.76
N ILE A 37 7.75 -4.69 -11.14
CA ILE A 37 7.64 -3.48 -10.32
C ILE A 37 6.16 -3.27 -9.99
N LEU A 38 5.82 -3.30 -8.70
CA LEU A 38 4.51 -2.91 -8.19
C LEU A 38 4.60 -1.52 -7.57
N VAL A 39 3.75 -0.61 -8.02
CA VAL A 39 3.64 0.74 -7.45
C VAL A 39 2.26 0.93 -6.86
N ASP A 40 2.19 1.01 -5.54
CA ASP A 40 0.98 1.33 -4.81
C ASP A 40 0.89 2.83 -4.54
N ARG A 41 -0.05 3.53 -5.19
CA ARG A 41 -0.37 4.90 -4.81
C ARG A 41 -1.23 4.88 -3.54
N HIS A 42 -0.58 5.22 -2.42
CA HIS A 42 -1.19 5.26 -1.10
C HIS A 42 -1.80 6.63 -0.81
N VAL A 43 -3.13 6.73 -0.89
CA VAL A 43 -3.88 7.91 -0.43
C VAL A 43 -4.42 7.66 0.96
N HIS A 44 -4.45 8.67 1.83
CA HIS A 44 -5.01 8.48 3.16
C HIS A 44 -6.40 7.84 3.10
N LYS A 45 -6.66 6.86 3.97
CA LYS A 45 -8.00 6.25 4.16
C LYS A 45 -8.53 5.41 3.00
N ASN A 46 -7.67 5.02 2.06
CA ASN A 46 -7.96 4.04 1.02
C ASN A 46 -7.33 2.65 1.28
N GLY A 47 -7.07 2.30 2.54
CA GLY A 47 -6.50 0.99 2.90
C GLY A 47 -4.99 0.86 2.67
N GLY A 48 -4.29 1.92 2.24
CA GLY A 48 -2.86 1.87 1.95
C GLY A 48 -1.96 1.36 3.08
N SER A 49 -2.30 1.58 4.37
CA SER A 49 -1.54 0.99 5.48
C SER A 49 -1.58 -0.54 5.49
N SER A 50 -2.68 -1.16 5.04
CA SER A 50 -2.77 -2.62 4.96
C SER A 50 -1.95 -3.15 3.78
N VAL A 51 -1.91 -2.41 2.68
CA VAL A 51 -1.06 -2.76 1.53
C VAL A 51 0.41 -2.60 1.87
N ARG A 52 0.80 -1.52 2.57
CA ARG A 52 2.15 -1.39 3.12
C ARG A 52 2.59 -2.64 3.87
N ASP A 53 1.78 -3.14 4.79
CA ASP A 53 2.15 -4.33 5.56
C ASP A 53 2.38 -5.53 4.65
N LEU A 54 1.54 -5.72 3.64
CA LEU A 54 1.75 -6.78 2.64
C LEU A 54 3.07 -6.60 1.89
N LEU A 55 3.40 -5.39 1.44
CA LEU A 55 4.67 -5.12 0.75
C LEU A 55 5.88 -5.37 1.66
N LEU A 56 5.79 -4.96 2.92
CA LEU A 56 6.82 -5.21 3.93
C LEU A 56 7.00 -6.70 4.22
N GLU A 57 5.92 -7.47 4.19
CA GLU A 57 5.97 -8.91 4.41
C GLU A 57 6.57 -9.67 3.23
N HIS A 58 6.30 -9.22 2.01
CA HIS A 58 7.02 -9.71 0.84
C HIS A 58 8.53 -9.51 0.96
N GLU A 59 8.95 -8.34 1.41
CA GLU A 59 10.36 -8.09 1.66
C GLU A 59 10.92 -8.95 2.79
N ARG A 60 10.20 -9.08 3.91
CA ARG A 60 10.64 -9.90 5.04
C ARG A 60 10.86 -11.36 4.64
N MET A 61 9.98 -11.89 3.79
CA MET A 61 10.06 -13.26 3.25
C MET A 61 11.11 -13.42 2.15
N GLY A 62 11.78 -12.33 1.73
CA GLY A 62 12.83 -12.36 0.73
C GLY A 62 12.32 -12.41 -0.71
N TYR A 63 11.04 -12.10 -0.96
CA TYR A 63 10.46 -12.13 -2.31
C TYR A 63 10.71 -10.85 -3.10
N ALA A 64 10.90 -9.72 -2.42
CA ALA A 64 10.88 -8.40 -3.04
C ALA A 64 11.69 -7.36 -2.28
N LEU A 65 12.20 -6.34 -2.96
CA LEU A 65 12.71 -5.13 -2.33
C LEU A 65 11.58 -4.11 -2.15
N TYR A 66 11.42 -3.54 -0.96
CA TYR A 66 10.43 -2.48 -0.71
C TYR A 66 11.08 -1.09 -0.63
N GLN A 67 10.56 -0.10 -1.36
CA GLN A 67 11.19 1.23 -1.45
C GLN A 67 10.76 2.24 -0.36
N GLY A 68 9.64 2.02 0.32
CA GLY A 68 9.19 2.95 1.35
C GLY A 68 8.23 4.03 0.87
N TYR A 69 7.86 4.90 1.83
CA TYR A 69 6.74 5.86 1.79
C TYR A 69 6.94 7.09 0.88
N THR A 70 8.18 7.53 0.73
CA THR A 70 8.55 8.71 -0.06
C THR A 70 9.70 8.38 -0.99
N GLN A 71 9.59 8.78 -2.25
CA GLN A 71 10.63 8.61 -3.25
C GLN A 71 11.58 9.84 -3.32
N MET A 72 11.96 10.43 -2.18
CA MET A 72 12.77 11.66 -2.14
C MET A 72 14.13 11.52 -2.85
N TYR A 73 14.73 10.32 -2.79
CA TYR A 73 16.00 10.01 -3.43
C TYR A 73 15.83 9.21 -4.73
N TRP A 74 14.65 9.31 -5.37
CA TRP A 74 14.29 8.55 -6.58
C TRP A 74 15.40 8.53 -7.63
N ASN A 75 15.97 9.69 -7.97
CA ASN A 75 16.98 9.78 -9.02
C ASN A 75 18.25 8.95 -8.70
N GLN A 76 18.56 8.73 -7.43
CA GLN A 76 19.69 7.89 -7.03
C GLN A 76 19.35 6.40 -7.17
N ASP A 77 18.19 5.99 -6.66
CA ASP A 77 17.69 4.61 -6.76
C ASP A 77 17.47 4.22 -8.23
N TYR A 78 16.87 5.13 -9.00
CA TYR A 78 16.59 4.97 -10.42
C TYR A 78 17.84 4.71 -11.26
N ARG A 79 18.94 5.43 -11.00
CA ARG A 79 20.21 5.20 -11.71
C ARG A 79 20.73 3.77 -11.51
N LEU A 80 20.56 3.20 -10.32
CA LEU A 80 20.95 1.81 -10.04
C LEU A 80 19.99 0.80 -10.66
N LEU A 81 18.68 1.07 -10.61
CA LEU A 81 17.66 0.26 -11.30
C LEU A 81 17.94 0.19 -12.80
N ARG A 82 18.15 1.34 -13.44
CA ARG A 82 18.47 1.46 -14.86
C ARG A 82 19.76 0.73 -15.21
N LYS A 83 20.85 0.97 -14.48
CA LYS A 83 22.13 0.29 -14.75
C LYS A 83 22.03 -1.23 -14.62
N THR A 84 21.26 -1.70 -13.63
CA THR A 84 21.00 -3.14 -13.45
C THR A 84 20.18 -3.70 -14.60
N ALA A 85 19.17 -2.96 -15.08
CA ALA A 85 18.40 -3.33 -16.27
C ALA A 85 19.28 -3.38 -17.53
N GLU A 86 20.12 -2.37 -17.77
CA GLU A 86 21.05 -2.32 -18.92
C GLU A 86 21.97 -3.54 -18.96
N VAL A 87 22.58 -3.89 -17.82
CA VAL A 87 23.48 -5.04 -17.71
C VAL A 87 22.74 -6.37 -17.98
N ALA A 88 21.53 -6.53 -17.44
CA ALA A 88 20.75 -7.75 -17.64
C ALA A 88 20.27 -7.89 -19.09
N ILE A 89 19.75 -6.82 -19.68
CA ILE A 89 19.31 -6.77 -21.08
C ILE A 89 20.48 -7.08 -22.03
N ALA A 90 21.67 -6.51 -21.78
CA ALA A 90 22.86 -6.80 -22.59
C ALA A 90 23.28 -8.27 -22.57
N LYS A 91 22.93 -9.01 -21.51
CA LYS A 91 23.14 -10.46 -21.39
C LYS A 91 21.99 -11.31 -21.93
N GLY A 92 20.89 -10.69 -22.36
CA GLY A 92 19.66 -11.38 -22.75
C GLY A 92 18.89 -11.98 -21.58
N GLU A 93 19.08 -11.45 -20.36
CA GLU A 93 18.47 -11.97 -19.12
C GLU A 93 17.52 -10.94 -18.51
N ALA A 94 16.50 -11.42 -17.79
CA ALA A 94 15.67 -10.54 -16.97
C ALA A 94 16.45 -10.11 -15.71
N PRO A 95 16.45 -8.83 -15.32
CA PRO A 95 17.13 -8.43 -14.11
C PRO A 95 16.42 -9.00 -12.89
N ASP A 96 17.18 -9.34 -11.85
CA ASP A 96 16.61 -9.67 -10.55
C ASP A 96 16.15 -8.38 -9.88
N GLN A 97 14.89 -8.02 -10.12
CA GLN A 97 14.31 -6.73 -9.76
C GLN A 97 12.81 -6.89 -9.48
N LEU A 98 12.49 -7.54 -8.37
CA LEU A 98 11.15 -7.48 -7.83
C LEU A 98 11.06 -6.33 -6.82
N LEU A 99 10.50 -5.19 -7.25
CA LEU A 99 10.46 -3.94 -6.49
C LEU A 99 9.02 -3.55 -6.14
N LEU A 100 8.80 -3.21 -4.86
CA LEU A 100 7.52 -2.78 -4.31
C LEU A 100 7.64 -1.33 -3.84
N ILE A 101 6.93 -0.43 -4.49
CA ILE A 101 6.98 1.00 -4.21
C ILE A 101 5.67 1.41 -3.55
N GLU A 102 5.75 1.99 -2.35
CA GLU A 102 4.62 2.72 -1.77
C GLU A 102 4.77 4.21 -2.06
N ALA A 103 3.97 4.73 -2.98
CA ALA A 103 4.00 6.14 -3.33
C ALA A 103 2.97 6.92 -2.51
N HIS A 104 3.41 7.57 -1.43
CA HIS A 104 2.55 8.49 -0.69
C HIS A 104 2.52 9.92 -1.29
N PHE A 105 3.28 10.18 -2.34
CA PHE A 105 3.22 11.43 -3.10
C PHE A 105 2.09 11.47 -4.14
N GLY A 106 1.68 12.69 -4.51
CA GLY A 106 0.61 12.93 -5.46
C GLY A 106 1.11 12.95 -6.90
N TRP A 107 0.26 13.44 -7.80
CA TRP A 107 0.61 13.67 -9.21
C TRP A 107 1.88 14.52 -9.35
N VAL A 108 2.04 15.57 -8.56
CA VAL A 108 3.17 16.52 -8.72
C VAL A 108 4.50 15.80 -8.64
N GLU A 109 4.71 14.98 -7.61
CA GLU A 109 5.98 14.29 -7.44
C GLU A 109 6.03 13.03 -8.30
N MET A 110 4.95 12.23 -8.37
CA MET A 110 4.96 10.99 -9.15
C MET A 110 5.09 11.25 -10.65
N ALA A 111 4.30 12.15 -11.23
CA ALA A 111 4.25 12.34 -12.68
C ALA A 111 5.48 13.02 -13.26
N GLN A 112 6.15 13.84 -12.48
CA GLN A 112 7.34 14.57 -12.91
C GLN A 112 8.64 13.80 -12.68
N THR A 113 8.69 12.90 -11.68
CA THR A 113 9.94 12.23 -11.30
C THR A 113 9.86 10.71 -11.40
N VAL A 114 8.92 10.08 -10.69
CA VAL A 114 8.86 8.61 -10.58
C VAL A 114 8.34 7.95 -11.86
N LEU A 115 7.18 8.39 -12.36
CA LEU A 115 6.53 7.81 -13.54
C LEU A 115 7.37 7.89 -14.82
N PRO A 116 8.07 8.99 -15.14
CA PRO A 116 8.94 9.04 -16.31
C PRO A 116 10.05 7.98 -16.26
N GLY A 117 10.73 7.83 -15.11
CA GLY A 117 11.77 6.80 -14.94
C GLY A 117 11.21 5.38 -15.05
N LEU A 118 10.05 5.13 -14.43
CA LEU A 118 9.35 3.85 -14.54
C LEU A 118 8.97 3.52 -16.00
N ARG A 119 8.46 4.48 -16.76
CA ARG A 119 8.14 4.30 -18.19
C ARG A 119 9.37 4.07 -19.04
N GLU A 120 10.49 4.72 -18.72
CA GLU A 120 11.77 4.47 -19.40
C GLU A 120 12.23 3.02 -19.16
N LEU A 121 12.18 2.53 -17.92
CA LEU A 121 12.48 1.12 -17.61
C LEU A 121 11.56 0.15 -18.36
N GLU A 122 10.25 0.40 -18.35
CA GLU A 122 9.29 -0.45 -19.08
C GLU A 122 9.61 -0.50 -20.58
N LYS A 123 9.95 0.65 -21.18
CA LYS A 123 10.37 0.72 -22.59
C LYS A 123 11.66 -0.06 -22.84
N MET A 124 12.64 0.06 -21.96
CA MET A 124 13.90 -0.69 -22.06
C MET A 124 13.66 -2.20 -22.01
N TYR A 125 12.83 -2.67 -21.07
CA TYR A 125 12.49 -4.10 -20.99
C TYR A 125 11.80 -4.61 -22.26
N LYS A 126 10.81 -3.87 -22.77
CA LYS A 126 10.13 -4.22 -24.03
C LYS A 126 11.09 -4.28 -25.21
N GLN A 127 11.98 -3.30 -25.35
CA GLN A 127 12.97 -3.27 -26.44
C GLN A 127 14.01 -4.38 -26.34
N GLY A 128 14.37 -4.79 -25.12
CA GLY A 128 15.25 -5.91 -24.84
C GLY A 128 14.59 -7.29 -24.92
N GLY A 129 13.29 -7.37 -25.23
CA GLY A 129 12.54 -8.63 -25.21
C GLY A 129 12.41 -9.26 -23.82
N ILE A 130 12.54 -8.46 -22.76
CA ILE A 130 12.48 -8.91 -21.36
C ILE A 130 11.05 -8.75 -20.83
N ASP A 131 10.49 -9.83 -20.31
CA ASP A 131 9.21 -9.83 -19.60
C ASP A 131 9.41 -9.39 -18.14
N CYS A 132 9.30 -8.07 -17.90
CA CYS A 132 9.30 -7.47 -16.58
C CYS A 132 8.10 -6.52 -16.43
N PRO A 133 6.97 -6.97 -15.84
CA PRO A 133 5.77 -6.16 -15.72
C PRO A 133 5.98 -4.96 -14.81
N LEU A 134 5.36 -3.85 -15.19
CA LEU A 134 5.25 -2.66 -14.36
C LEU A 134 3.77 -2.40 -14.09
N VAL A 135 3.38 -2.56 -12.83
CA VAL A 135 1.98 -2.51 -12.40
C VAL A 135 1.80 -1.35 -11.45
N LEU A 136 0.99 -0.38 -11.85
CA LEU A 136 0.56 0.69 -10.96
C LEU A 136 -0.83 0.37 -10.44
N MET A 137 -1.00 0.50 -9.13
CA MET A 137 -2.28 0.31 -8.46
C MET A 137 -2.62 1.47 -7.52
N THR A 138 -3.91 1.74 -7.38
CA THR A 138 -4.47 2.67 -6.38
C THR A 138 -5.91 2.26 -6.06
N ARG A 139 -6.48 2.87 -5.02
CA ARG A 139 -7.87 2.65 -4.63
C ARG A 139 -8.60 3.96 -4.41
N VAL A 140 -9.85 4.01 -4.84
CA VAL A 140 -10.82 5.03 -4.47
C VAL A 140 -11.80 4.47 -3.42
N ARG A 141 -12.47 5.36 -2.70
CA ARG A 141 -13.46 5.00 -1.69
C ARG A 141 -14.72 5.83 -1.87
N GLU A 142 -15.88 5.27 -1.52
CA GLU A 142 -17.14 6.01 -1.53
C GLU A 142 -16.96 7.33 -0.76
N PRO A 143 -17.39 8.48 -1.31
CA PRO A 143 -16.98 9.77 -0.77
C PRO A 143 -17.39 10.01 0.68
N LEU A 144 -18.63 9.73 1.08
CA LEU A 144 -19.03 9.93 2.48
C LEU A 144 -18.19 9.07 3.42
N ASP A 145 -17.96 7.83 3.04
CA ASP A 145 -17.15 6.86 3.77
C ASP A 145 -15.68 7.28 3.90
N TYR A 146 -15.13 7.88 2.84
CA TYR A 146 -13.80 8.48 2.83
C TYR A 146 -13.71 9.66 3.81
N TYR A 147 -14.64 10.62 3.71
CA TYR A 147 -14.66 11.82 4.56
C TYR A 147 -14.83 11.45 6.03
N LEU A 148 -15.77 10.56 6.37
CA LEU A 148 -15.95 10.08 7.74
C LEU A 148 -14.69 9.38 8.25
N SER A 149 -14.05 8.56 7.42
CA SER A 149 -12.81 7.87 7.80
C SER A 149 -11.64 8.83 8.03
N PHE A 150 -11.53 9.90 7.24
CA PHE A 150 -10.49 10.92 7.40
C PHE A 150 -10.75 11.75 8.65
N PHE A 151 -11.98 12.23 8.81
CA PHE A 151 -12.41 13.05 9.93
C PHE A 151 -12.18 12.34 11.27
N ARG A 152 -12.67 11.10 11.39
CA ARG A 152 -12.49 10.28 12.60
C ARG A 152 -11.03 10.00 12.92
N TRP A 153 -10.18 9.91 11.90
CA TRP A 153 -8.78 9.59 12.10
C TRP A 153 -7.96 10.78 12.61
N GLY A 154 -8.14 11.97 12.04
CA GLY A 154 -7.21 13.09 12.27
C GLY A 154 -7.86 14.40 12.71
N VAL A 155 -9.16 14.59 12.46
CA VAL A 155 -9.82 15.90 12.62
C VAL A 155 -10.68 15.95 13.86
N ALA A 156 -11.41 14.88 14.19
CA ALA A 156 -12.46 14.90 15.20
C ALA A 156 -11.99 15.38 16.59
N PHE A 157 -10.78 15.02 17.02
CA PHE A 157 -10.23 15.51 18.29
C PHE A 157 -9.78 16.98 18.19
N ARG A 158 -9.19 17.39 17.07
CA ARG A 158 -8.77 18.78 16.81
C ARG A 158 -9.95 19.72 16.73
N GLN A 159 -11.05 19.27 16.15
CA GLN A 159 -12.30 20.03 16.12
C GLN A 159 -12.83 20.29 17.52
N ARG A 160 -12.71 19.31 18.44
CA ARG A 160 -13.09 19.51 19.85
C ARG A 160 -12.20 20.54 20.54
N GLU A 161 -10.92 20.55 20.21
CA GLU A 161 -9.94 21.50 20.77
C GLU A 161 -10.05 22.90 20.14
N SER A 162 -10.51 23.01 18.89
CA SER A 162 -10.52 24.27 18.12
C SER A 162 -11.69 24.35 17.12
N PRO A 163 -12.94 24.46 17.62
CA PRO A 163 -14.13 24.51 16.75
C PRO A 163 -14.16 25.72 15.82
N ALA A 164 -13.50 26.84 16.17
CA ALA A 164 -13.41 27.99 15.29
C ALA A 164 -12.64 27.68 13.98
N ALA A 165 -11.53 26.93 14.09
CA ALA A 165 -10.68 26.56 12.96
C ALA A 165 -11.31 25.45 12.11
N PHE A 166 -11.92 24.45 12.74
CA PHE A 166 -12.41 23.25 12.06
C PHE A 166 -13.92 23.21 11.82
N GLY A 167 -14.67 24.23 12.23
CA GLY A 167 -16.14 24.19 12.28
C GLY A 167 -16.65 23.47 13.54
N ARG A 168 -17.94 23.60 13.84
CA ARG A 168 -18.56 23.07 15.07
C ARG A 168 -18.97 21.61 14.97
N ASN A 169 -19.05 21.06 13.77
CA ASN A 169 -19.48 19.69 13.51
C ASN A 169 -18.88 19.17 12.19
N PHE A 170 -19.18 17.91 11.85
CA PHE A 170 -18.70 17.27 10.63
C PHE A 170 -19.08 18.03 9.36
N ILE A 171 -20.33 18.49 9.25
CA ILE A 171 -20.84 19.18 8.05
C ILE A 171 -20.10 20.51 7.85
N GLU A 172 -19.93 21.30 8.91
CA GLU A 172 -19.19 22.57 8.84
C GLU A 172 -17.70 22.36 8.48
N TRP A 173 -17.11 21.21 8.84
CA TRP A 173 -15.76 20.85 8.37
C TRP A 173 -15.76 20.48 6.89
N VAL A 174 -16.68 19.61 6.46
CA VAL A 174 -16.83 19.15 5.05
C VAL A 174 -16.90 20.34 4.09
N GLU A 175 -17.68 21.37 4.43
CA GLU A 175 -17.84 22.58 3.61
C GLU A 175 -16.53 23.34 3.36
N ARG A 176 -15.54 23.18 4.25
CA ARG A 176 -14.21 23.82 4.13
C ARG A 176 -13.21 22.98 3.35
N VAL A 177 -13.50 21.70 3.12
CA VAL A 177 -12.60 20.75 2.43
C VAL A 177 -13.27 20.07 1.22
N PRO A 178 -13.68 20.85 0.19
CA PRO A 178 -14.31 20.29 -1.01
C PRO A 178 -13.39 19.34 -1.76
N ASN A 179 -13.99 18.29 -2.36
CA ASN A 179 -13.31 17.30 -3.20
C ASN A 179 -12.01 16.74 -2.59
N LEU A 180 -12.06 16.33 -1.32
CA LEU A 180 -10.91 15.95 -0.50
C LEU A 180 -10.11 14.80 -1.12
N GLN A 181 -10.78 13.73 -1.53
CA GLN A 181 -10.11 12.54 -2.00
C GLN A 181 -9.37 12.79 -3.32
N SER A 182 -10.04 13.38 -4.30
CA SER A 182 -9.44 13.71 -5.60
C SER A 182 -8.36 14.78 -5.50
N THR A 183 -8.52 15.77 -4.60
CA THR A 183 -7.46 16.75 -4.32
C THR A 183 -6.22 16.05 -3.78
N MET A 184 -6.38 15.11 -2.85
CA MET A 184 -5.27 14.34 -2.26
C MET A 184 -4.65 13.32 -3.24
N MET A 185 -5.40 12.81 -4.21
CA MET A 185 -4.85 12.00 -5.30
C MET A 185 -3.80 12.80 -6.09
N ILE A 186 -4.09 14.07 -6.39
CA ILE A 186 -3.22 14.95 -7.19
C ILE A 186 -2.15 15.64 -6.31
N GLN A 187 -2.51 16.11 -5.12
CA GLN A 187 -1.65 16.84 -4.20
C GLN A 187 -1.74 16.22 -2.79
N SER A 188 -0.84 15.30 -2.45
CA SER A 188 -0.86 14.62 -1.14
C SER A 188 -0.85 15.57 0.05
N MET A 189 -0.16 16.72 -0.07
CA MET A 189 -0.07 17.71 1.01
C MET A 189 -1.40 18.37 1.36
N ALA A 190 -2.43 18.24 0.51
CA ALA A 190 -3.79 18.65 0.87
C ALA A 190 -4.31 17.90 2.11
N ALA A 191 -3.77 16.71 2.42
CA ALA A 191 -4.05 15.99 3.66
C ALA A 191 -3.64 16.78 4.91
N MET A 192 -2.45 17.39 4.87
CA MET A 192 -1.92 18.20 5.97
C MET A 192 -2.78 19.44 6.18
N ALA A 193 -3.19 20.11 5.11
CA ALA A 193 -4.12 21.24 5.20
C ALA A 193 -5.47 20.81 5.78
N ALA A 194 -6.08 19.72 5.27
CA ALA A 194 -7.36 19.25 5.77
C ALA A 194 -7.33 18.77 7.24
N GLU A 195 -6.17 18.28 7.71
CA GLU A 195 -5.98 17.80 9.09
C GLU A 195 -5.58 18.90 10.08
N TYR A 196 -4.69 19.82 9.70
CA TYR A 196 -4.05 20.76 10.64
C TYR A 196 -4.35 22.23 10.36
N HIS A 197 -4.55 22.59 9.09
CA HIS A 197 -4.59 23.98 8.61
C HIS A 197 -5.71 24.15 7.57
N VAL A 198 -6.96 23.95 8.01
CA VAL A 198 -8.13 23.87 7.11
C VAL A 198 -8.30 25.14 6.28
N GLU A 199 -7.93 26.29 6.82
CA GLU A 199 -7.90 27.58 6.14
C GLU A 199 -6.97 27.60 4.90
N GLN A 200 -5.92 26.78 4.91
CA GLN A 200 -4.97 26.65 3.79
C GLN A 200 -5.45 25.66 2.73
N TYR A 201 -6.48 24.84 3.01
CA TYR A 201 -6.92 23.79 2.10
C TYR A 201 -7.37 24.35 0.73
N LYS A 202 -8.00 25.53 0.72
CA LYS A 202 -8.44 26.20 -0.50
C LYS A 202 -7.28 26.45 -1.48
N ALA A 203 -6.07 26.71 -0.99
CA ALA A 203 -4.89 26.92 -1.83
C ALA A 203 -4.50 25.65 -2.61
N TYR A 204 -4.68 24.47 -2.01
CA TYR A 204 -4.47 23.20 -2.70
C TYR A 204 -5.60 22.92 -3.69
N TYR A 205 -6.85 23.01 -3.23
CA TYR A 205 -8.04 22.75 -4.04
C TYR A 205 -8.14 23.64 -5.30
N MET A 206 -7.75 24.91 -5.19
CA MET A 206 -7.79 25.91 -6.27
C MET A 206 -6.44 26.12 -6.97
N SER A 207 -5.47 25.20 -6.81
CA SER A 207 -4.15 25.35 -7.43
C SER A 207 -4.24 25.20 -8.95
N ASN A 208 -4.47 26.33 -9.64
CA ASN A 208 -4.74 26.39 -11.08
C ASN A 208 -3.66 25.71 -11.93
N GLY A 209 -2.38 25.86 -11.55
CA GLY A 209 -1.27 25.20 -12.25
C GLY A 209 -1.24 23.69 -12.06
N VAL A 210 -1.67 23.20 -10.90
CA VAL A 210 -1.56 21.79 -10.52
C VAL A 210 -2.86 21.04 -10.81
N ILE A 211 -3.97 21.42 -10.18
CA ILE A 211 -5.26 20.74 -10.31
C ILE A 211 -6.00 21.19 -11.58
N GLY A 212 -5.79 22.41 -12.09
CA GLY A 212 -6.53 22.95 -13.25
C GLY A 212 -7.45 24.11 -12.88
N LYS A 213 -7.81 24.93 -13.87
CA LYS A 213 -8.54 26.19 -13.70
C LYS A 213 -10.05 26.00 -13.66
N THR A 214 -10.58 25.09 -14.47
CA THR A 214 -12.02 24.80 -14.54
C THR A 214 -12.32 23.40 -14.01
N PRO A 215 -13.55 23.13 -13.53
CA PRO A 215 -13.94 21.77 -13.10
C PRO A 215 -13.64 20.68 -14.14
N GLU A 216 -13.80 20.98 -15.43
CA GLU A 216 -13.54 20.08 -16.54
C GLU A 216 -12.04 19.77 -16.67
N GLU A 217 -11.19 20.81 -16.63
CA GLU A 217 -9.74 20.64 -16.62
C GLU A 217 -9.28 19.80 -15.42
N GLN A 218 -9.88 20.03 -14.26
CA GLN A 218 -9.56 19.31 -13.03
C GLN A 218 -9.92 17.83 -13.14
N MET A 219 -11.11 17.52 -13.66
CA MET A 219 -11.52 16.13 -13.88
C MET A 219 -10.68 15.45 -14.97
N GLN A 220 -10.31 16.17 -16.03
CA GLN A 220 -9.46 15.63 -17.09
C GLN A 220 -8.05 15.29 -16.56
N LYS A 221 -7.42 16.17 -15.78
CA LYS A 221 -6.10 15.89 -15.18
C LYS A 221 -6.16 14.69 -14.24
N LEU A 222 -7.17 14.61 -13.38
CA LEU A 222 -7.39 13.47 -12.50
C LEU A 222 -7.55 12.17 -13.29
N THR A 223 -8.33 12.21 -14.36
CA THR A 223 -8.59 11.07 -15.23
C THR A 223 -7.32 10.63 -15.95
N ASN A 224 -6.56 11.55 -16.55
CA ASN A 224 -5.29 11.24 -17.20
C ASN A 224 -4.27 10.60 -16.25
N PHE A 225 -4.27 11.03 -14.98
CA PHE A 225 -3.42 10.42 -13.97
C PHE A 225 -3.85 9.00 -13.64
N LEU A 226 -5.12 8.82 -13.27
CA LEU A 226 -5.65 7.53 -12.81
C LEU A 226 -5.75 6.50 -13.96
N ASP A 227 -5.95 6.95 -15.21
CA ASP A 227 -5.97 6.07 -16.39
C ASP A 227 -4.58 5.49 -16.71
N ALA A 228 -3.50 6.05 -16.15
CA ALA A 228 -2.16 5.45 -16.22
C ALA A 228 -2.01 4.22 -15.31
N PHE A 229 -2.97 3.96 -14.41
CA PHE A 229 -2.90 2.84 -13.48
C PHE A 229 -3.54 1.60 -14.10
N ALA A 230 -2.84 0.47 -13.99
CA ALA A 230 -3.38 -0.83 -14.38
C ALA A 230 -4.55 -1.24 -13.46
N ILE A 231 -4.52 -0.80 -12.20
CA ILE A 231 -5.55 -1.08 -11.20
C ILE A 231 -5.97 0.23 -10.53
N VAL A 232 -7.20 0.66 -10.77
CA VAL A 232 -7.91 1.64 -9.95
C VAL A 232 -9.14 0.93 -9.41
N SER A 233 -9.07 0.43 -8.18
CA SER A 233 -10.18 -0.31 -7.57
C SER A 233 -10.94 0.55 -6.57
N THR A 234 -12.03 0.00 -6.04
CA THR A 234 -12.71 0.58 -4.89
C THR A 234 -12.35 -0.15 -3.60
N MET A 235 -12.66 0.44 -2.46
CA MET A 235 -12.47 -0.21 -1.15
C MET A 235 -13.36 -1.43 -0.94
N GLU A 236 -14.51 -1.48 -1.60
CA GLU A 236 -15.43 -2.63 -1.57
C GLU A 236 -14.83 -3.85 -2.29
N HIS A 237 -13.92 -3.61 -3.24
CA HIS A 237 -13.19 -4.64 -3.98
C HIS A 237 -11.70 -4.70 -3.61
N PHE A 238 -11.39 -4.48 -2.33
CA PHE A 238 -10.02 -4.48 -1.83
C PHE A 238 -9.33 -5.83 -2.07
N ASP A 239 -9.98 -6.94 -1.73
CA ASP A 239 -9.40 -8.28 -1.84
C ASP A 239 -9.16 -8.68 -3.31
N GLU A 240 -10.08 -8.30 -4.20
CA GLU A 240 -9.96 -8.45 -5.65
C GLU A 240 -8.77 -7.68 -6.22
N SER A 241 -8.59 -6.43 -5.77
CA SER A 241 -7.49 -5.58 -6.22
C SER A 241 -6.13 -6.14 -5.82
N LEU A 242 -6.02 -6.72 -4.62
CA LEU A 242 -4.80 -7.40 -4.17
C LEU A 242 -4.53 -8.63 -5.02
N LEU A 243 -5.52 -9.54 -5.15
CA LEU A 243 -5.34 -10.75 -5.93
C LEU A 243 -4.89 -10.44 -7.37
N LEU A 244 -5.51 -9.45 -8.00
CA LEU A 244 -5.14 -9.01 -9.35
C LEU A 244 -3.71 -8.44 -9.39
N ALA A 245 -3.31 -7.62 -8.43
CA ALA A 245 -1.95 -7.11 -8.36
C ALA A 245 -0.93 -8.25 -8.27
N HIS A 246 -1.17 -9.21 -7.37
CA HIS A 246 -0.34 -10.40 -7.21
C HIS A 246 -0.21 -11.22 -8.50
N ASP A 247 -1.30 -11.41 -9.24
CA ASP A 247 -1.29 -12.12 -10.52
C ASP A 247 -0.45 -11.41 -11.58
N LEU A 248 -0.57 -10.08 -11.66
CA LEU A 248 0.17 -9.29 -12.65
C LEU A 248 1.67 -9.26 -12.38
N VAL A 249 2.07 -9.17 -11.11
CA VAL A 249 3.50 -9.11 -10.72
C VAL A 249 4.11 -10.48 -10.41
N GLY A 250 3.30 -11.54 -10.30
CA GLY A 250 3.77 -12.89 -9.98
C GLY A 250 4.28 -13.02 -8.55
N LEU A 251 3.67 -12.32 -7.59
CA LEU A 251 3.98 -12.42 -6.17
C LEU A 251 3.16 -13.51 -5.49
N PRO A 252 3.72 -14.28 -4.53
CA PRO A 252 2.95 -15.21 -3.72
C PRO A 252 1.79 -14.51 -3.01
N LEU A 253 0.57 -15.04 -3.08
CA LEU A 253 -0.58 -14.41 -2.43
C LEU A 253 -0.43 -14.46 -0.90
N MET A 254 -0.48 -13.31 -0.24
CA MET A 254 -0.39 -13.19 1.22
C MET A 254 -1.75 -12.82 1.82
N LEU A 255 -2.06 -13.40 2.99
CA LEU A 255 -3.23 -13.03 3.78
C LEU A 255 -2.91 -11.76 4.61
N TYR A 256 -3.90 -10.93 4.95
CA TYR A 256 -3.66 -9.71 5.74
C TYR A 256 -4.64 -9.49 6.90
N LYS A 257 -4.15 -8.89 7.98
CA LYS A 257 -4.98 -8.50 9.13
C LYS A 257 -5.85 -7.29 8.77
N ARG A 258 -7.17 -7.45 8.88
CA ARG A 258 -8.12 -6.33 8.73
C ARG A 258 -7.95 -5.40 9.93
N ASN A 259 -7.50 -4.18 9.69
CA ASN A 259 -7.25 -3.22 10.75
C ASN A 259 -8.35 -2.17 10.86
N ARG A 260 -8.65 -1.79 12.11
CA ARG A 260 -9.23 -0.49 12.42
C ARG A 260 -8.07 0.44 12.78
N PRO A 261 -7.75 1.47 11.98
CA PRO A 261 -6.63 2.35 12.31
C PRO A 261 -6.89 3.03 13.66
N ASN A 262 -5.83 3.18 14.47
CA ASN A 262 -5.89 4.01 15.66
C ASN A 262 -6.23 5.45 15.24
N GLN A 263 -7.22 6.03 15.91
CA GLN A 263 -7.60 7.42 15.71
C GLN A 263 -6.61 8.31 16.49
N LYS A 264 -6.13 9.38 15.87
CA LYS A 264 -5.23 10.35 16.51
C LYS A 264 -5.96 11.05 17.67
N GLY A 265 -5.19 11.52 18.64
CA GLY A 265 -5.73 12.19 19.83
C GLY A 265 -6.65 11.30 20.70
N GLY A 266 -6.60 9.98 20.53
CA GLY A 266 -7.40 9.04 21.32
C GLY A 266 -8.92 9.14 21.08
N PHE A 267 -9.35 9.71 19.94
CA PHE A 267 -10.77 9.71 19.57
C PHE A 267 -11.31 8.26 19.56
N LYS A 268 -12.55 8.06 20.00
CA LYS A 268 -13.21 6.73 20.07
C LYS A 268 -14.56 6.68 19.34
N GLY A 269 -14.91 7.75 18.62
CA GLY A 269 -16.20 7.85 17.93
C GLY A 269 -16.32 6.93 16.71
N ASN A 270 -17.55 6.47 16.46
CA ASN A 270 -17.97 5.77 15.25
C ASN A 270 -18.63 6.74 14.24
N ASN A 271 -19.02 6.25 13.06
CA ASN A 271 -19.66 7.08 12.03
C ASN A 271 -20.94 7.75 12.57
N LYS A 272 -21.81 7.01 13.27
CA LYS A 272 -23.06 7.54 13.86
C LYS A 272 -22.82 8.65 14.89
N SER A 273 -21.70 8.62 15.61
CA SER A 273 -21.35 9.68 16.57
C SER A 273 -20.82 10.96 15.91
N VAL A 274 -20.24 10.85 14.72
CA VAL A 274 -19.74 12.00 13.93
C VAL A 274 -20.85 12.57 13.06
N CYS A 275 -21.69 11.69 12.53
CA CYS A 275 -22.79 11.97 11.64
C CYS A 275 -24.03 11.18 12.11
N PRO A 276 -24.85 11.75 13.00
CA PRO A 276 -26.07 11.09 13.49
C PRO A 276 -27.13 10.90 12.40
N ASP A 277 -27.19 11.84 11.46
CA ASP A 277 -28.07 11.84 10.30
C ASP A 277 -27.24 11.57 9.03
N MET A 278 -27.15 10.30 8.65
CA MET A 278 -26.31 9.83 7.54
C MET A 278 -26.74 10.40 6.19
N GLU A 279 -28.04 10.62 5.98
CA GLU A 279 -28.54 11.19 4.73
C GLU A 279 -28.15 12.66 4.62
N LYS A 280 -28.33 13.44 5.69
CA LYS A 280 -27.88 14.83 5.71
C LYS A 280 -26.38 14.98 5.47
N CYS A 281 -25.55 14.10 6.02
CA CYS A 281 -24.12 14.12 5.73
C CYS A 281 -23.79 13.68 4.30
N ARG A 282 -24.54 12.72 3.75
CA ARG A 282 -24.42 12.31 2.34
C ARG A 282 -24.69 13.49 1.43
N GLU A 283 -25.77 14.22 1.66
CA GLU A 283 -26.13 15.43 0.92
C GLU A 283 -25.05 16.52 1.07
N ALA A 284 -24.55 16.75 2.28
CA ALA A 284 -23.50 17.73 2.53
C ALA A 284 -22.20 17.41 1.78
N VAL A 285 -21.77 16.14 1.78
CA VAL A 285 -20.60 15.68 1.02
C VAL A 285 -20.86 15.81 -0.48
N MET A 286 -22.03 15.35 -0.97
CA MET A 286 -22.41 15.45 -2.38
C MET A 286 -22.33 16.88 -2.91
N LYS A 287 -22.83 17.84 -2.12
CA LYS A 287 -22.84 19.26 -2.46
C LYS A 287 -21.44 19.82 -2.76
N VAL A 288 -20.42 19.37 -2.04
CA VAL A 288 -19.06 19.95 -2.10
C VAL A 288 -18.02 19.04 -2.73
N ALA A 289 -18.33 17.76 -2.93
CA ALA A 289 -17.41 16.72 -3.39
C ALA A 289 -17.81 16.12 -4.75
N GLN A 290 -18.37 16.93 -5.65
CA GLN A 290 -18.84 16.50 -6.98
C GLN A 290 -17.77 15.74 -7.78
N ARG A 291 -16.50 16.17 -7.71
CA ARG A 291 -15.38 15.51 -8.39
C ARG A 291 -15.01 14.18 -7.73
N ASP A 292 -15.13 14.06 -6.41
CA ASP A 292 -14.91 12.80 -5.71
C ASP A 292 -15.99 11.76 -6.08
N HIS A 293 -17.25 12.19 -6.19
CA HIS A 293 -18.35 11.35 -6.66
C HIS A 293 -18.14 10.90 -8.11
N ALA A 294 -17.87 11.84 -9.02
CA ALA A 294 -17.60 11.51 -10.43
C ALA A 294 -16.40 10.56 -10.60
N MET A 295 -15.33 10.75 -9.80
CA MET A 295 -14.19 9.84 -9.76
C MET A 295 -14.61 8.46 -9.26
N TYR A 296 -15.32 8.37 -8.12
CA TYR A 296 -15.75 7.10 -7.55
C TYR A 296 -16.64 6.32 -8.53
N ASP A 297 -17.66 6.95 -9.11
CA ASP A 297 -18.59 6.31 -10.03
C ASP A 297 -17.87 5.76 -11.28
N ARG A 298 -16.98 6.56 -11.88
CA ARG A 298 -16.18 6.14 -13.04
C ARG A 298 -15.37 4.89 -12.74
N TYR A 299 -14.59 4.90 -11.66
CA TYR A 299 -13.66 3.80 -11.37
C TYR A 299 -14.33 2.60 -10.71
N SER A 300 -15.44 2.79 -9.99
CA SER A 300 -16.29 1.70 -9.54
C SER A 300 -16.85 0.91 -10.72
N LYS A 301 -17.47 1.60 -11.69
CA LYS A 301 -17.98 0.97 -12.91
C LYS A 301 -16.88 0.27 -13.71
N ARG A 302 -15.76 0.97 -13.98
CA ARG A 302 -14.65 0.41 -14.75
C ARG A 302 -14.03 -0.81 -14.07
N PHE A 303 -13.88 -0.80 -12.76
CA PHE A 303 -13.33 -1.95 -12.05
C PHE A 303 -14.30 -3.13 -12.05
N ALA A 304 -15.61 -2.88 -11.89
CA ALA A 304 -16.62 -3.92 -12.03
C ALA A 304 -16.62 -4.56 -13.43
N GLU A 305 -16.48 -3.77 -14.49
CA GLU A 305 -16.30 -4.26 -15.87
C GLU A 305 -15.06 -5.14 -15.99
N LYS A 306 -13.92 -4.70 -15.44
CA LYS A 306 -12.68 -5.49 -15.41
C LYS A 306 -12.85 -6.82 -14.65
N LEU A 307 -13.57 -6.83 -13.53
CA LEU A 307 -13.86 -8.05 -12.78
C LEU A 307 -14.72 -9.03 -13.56
N LYS A 308 -15.65 -8.50 -14.38
CA LYS A 308 -16.46 -9.30 -15.31
C LYS A 308 -15.61 -9.89 -16.44
N GLU A 309 -14.70 -9.11 -17.01
CA GLU A 309 -13.77 -9.55 -18.06
C GLU A 309 -12.83 -10.67 -17.58
N LEU A 310 -12.39 -10.64 -16.32
CA LEU A 310 -11.55 -11.69 -15.72
C LEU A 310 -12.30 -13.02 -15.53
N GLY A 311 -13.64 -13.00 -15.53
CA GLY A 311 -14.50 -14.18 -15.57
C GLY A 311 -14.53 -15.04 -14.30
N GLU A 312 -15.33 -16.11 -14.38
CA GLU A 312 -15.59 -17.05 -13.28
C GLU A 312 -14.33 -17.63 -12.61
N PRO A 313 -13.24 -17.99 -13.33
CA PRO A 313 -12.05 -18.51 -12.68
C PRO A 313 -11.41 -17.53 -11.71
N PHE A 314 -11.40 -16.24 -12.04
CA PHE A 314 -10.89 -15.20 -11.15
C PHE A 314 -11.82 -15.02 -9.95
N GLN A 315 -13.14 -14.96 -10.18
CA GLN A 315 -14.14 -14.82 -9.11
C GLN A 315 -14.09 -15.97 -8.10
N HIS A 316 -13.88 -17.19 -8.57
CA HIS A 316 -13.69 -18.35 -7.70
C HIS A 316 -12.47 -18.19 -6.79
N ARG A 317 -11.34 -17.73 -7.32
CA ARG A 317 -10.12 -17.46 -6.53
C ARG A 317 -10.31 -16.32 -5.53
N VAL A 318 -11.04 -15.28 -5.91
CA VAL A 318 -11.43 -14.20 -4.99
C VAL A 318 -12.23 -14.77 -3.81
N ALA A 319 -13.22 -15.63 -4.07
CA ALA A 319 -14.02 -16.24 -3.02
C ALA A 319 -13.16 -17.07 -2.05
N LEU A 320 -12.25 -17.90 -2.58
CA LEU A 320 -11.30 -18.66 -1.77
C LEU A 320 -10.38 -17.74 -0.94
N TYR A 321 -9.87 -16.66 -1.55
CA TYR A 321 -9.01 -15.70 -0.85
C TYR A 321 -9.77 -14.97 0.27
N LYS A 322 -11.00 -14.51 0.00
CA LYS A 322 -11.87 -13.88 1.00
C LYS A 322 -12.17 -14.80 2.17
N GLN A 323 -12.45 -16.08 1.88
CA GLN A 323 -12.67 -17.11 2.91
C GLN A 323 -11.41 -17.28 3.76
N ALA A 324 -10.25 -17.46 3.12
CA ALA A 324 -8.99 -17.63 3.81
C ALA A 324 -8.65 -16.44 4.72
N ILE A 325 -8.86 -15.21 4.24
CA ILE A 325 -8.70 -13.99 5.05
C ILE A 325 -9.64 -14.02 6.26
N ALA A 326 -10.90 -14.41 6.07
CA ALA A 326 -11.89 -14.47 7.14
C ALA A 326 -11.49 -15.47 8.24
N ASP A 327 -11.03 -16.65 7.84
CA ASP A 327 -10.64 -17.74 8.75
C ASP A 327 -9.46 -17.36 9.67
N VAL A 328 -8.53 -16.55 9.17
CA VAL A 328 -7.36 -16.12 9.95
C VAL A 328 -7.59 -14.85 10.80
N GLN A 329 -8.66 -14.08 10.57
CA GLN A 329 -8.93 -12.86 11.34
C GLN A 329 -9.03 -13.10 12.87
N PRO A 330 -9.74 -14.13 13.38
CA PRO A 330 -9.85 -14.39 14.81
C PRO A 330 -8.50 -14.65 15.48
N LEU A 331 -7.58 -15.32 14.78
CA LEU A 331 -6.23 -15.60 15.25
C LEU A 331 -5.44 -14.29 15.36
N TRP A 332 -5.51 -13.45 14.33
CA TRP A 332 -4.78 -12.18 14.31
C TRP A 332 -5.30 -11.09 15.23
N LYS A 333 -6.57 -11.14 15.65
CA LYS A 333 -7.09 -10.24 16.70
C LYS A 333 -6.27 -10.35 17.99
N LYS A 334 -5.74 -11.55 18.30
CA LYS A 334 -4.95 -11.82 19.49
C LYS A 334 -3.47 -11.41 19.36
N VAL A 335 -3.00 -11.18 18.13
CA VAL A 335 -1.60 -10.80 17.88
C VAL A 335 -1.45 -9.28 17.95
N PRO A 336 -0.63 -8.75 18.88
CA PRO A 336 -0.39 -7.32 18.99
C PRO A 336 0.36 -6.80 17.76
N ARG A 337 -0.09 -5.65 17.26
CA ARG A 337 0.56 -4.91 16.19
C ARG A 337 1.52 -3.92 16.82
N LYS A 338 2.83 -4.18 16.72
CA LYS A 338 3.86 -3.19 17.03
C LYS A 338 4.52 -2.77 15.71
N GLN A 339 4.29 -1.53 15.30
CA GLN A 339 5.12 -0.88 14.30
C GLN A 339 6.25 -0.19 15.06
N TYR A 340 7.48 -0.56 14.77
CA TYR A 340 8.66 0.08 15.38
C TYR A 340 9.18 1.12 14.40
N LEU A 341 9.12 2.39 14.81
CA LEU A 341 9.75 3.49 14.09
C LEU A 341 11.25 3.23 14.05
N CYS A 342 11.87 3.44 12.89
CA CYS A 342 13.28 3.19 12.77
C CYS A 342 14.13 4.24 13.48
N ARG A 343 15.04 3.77 14.36
CA ARG A 343 16.05 4.61 15.03
C ARG A 343 17.10 5.18 14.07
N TYR A 344 17.20 4.62 12.86
CA TYR A 344 18.10 5.08 11.80
C TYR A 344 17.31 5.99 10.85
N HIS A 345 17.01 7.20 11.30
CA HIS A 345 16.34 8.20 10.48
C HIS A 345 17.40 9.19 9.93
N PRO A 346 17.37 9.54 8.63
CA PRO A 346 18.22 10.61 8.10
C PRO A 346 17.97 11.96 8.78
N GLU A 347 16.74 12.21 9.27
CA GLU A 347 16.44 13.44 10.04
C GLU A 347 16.96 13.39 11.49
N THR A 348 17.31 12.22 12.04
CA THR A 348 17.83 12.10 13.41
C THR A 348 19.33 11.83 13.46
N SER A 349 20.01 11.59 12.33
CA SER A 349 21.46 11.45 12.28
C SER A 349 22.02 11.82 10.90
N ALA A 350 22.86 12.85 10.87
CA ALA A 350 23.55 13.32 9.66
C ALA A 350 24.55 12.31 9.06
N ASN A 351 24.87 11.22 9.78
CA ASN A 351 25.98 10.33 9.47
C ASN A 351 25.59 9.00 8.80
N HIS A 352 24.31 8.76 8.49
CA HIS A 352 23.86 7.46 7.99
C HIS A 352 23.26 7.53 6.59
N GLN A 353 24.03 8.06 5.63
CA GLN A 353 23.75 7.88 4.20
C GLN A 353 24.19 6.50 3.65
N SER A 354 24.75 5.62 4.49
CA SER A 354 25.16 4.28 4.08
C SER A 354 25.02 3.25 5.22
N LEU A 355 24.36 2.14 4.94
CA LEU A 355 24.33 0.94 5.78
C LEU A 355 25.56 0.06 5.48
N LYS A 356 26.11 -0.68 6.44
CA LYS A 356 27.28 -1.55 6.18
C LYS A 356 26.87 -2.80 5.39
N LEU A 357 27.43 -2.98 4.18
CA LEU A 357 27.11 -4.07 3.24
C LEU A 357 27.13 -5.51 3.81
N PRO A 358 28.07 -5.92 4.69
CA PRO A 358 28.13 -7.31 5.19
C PRO A 358 26.91 -7.75 6.02
N PHE A 359 26.10 -6.80 6.48
CA PHE A 359 24.94 -7.05 7.35
C PHE A 359 23.60 -6.95 6.63
N LEU A 360 23.64 -6.79 5.30
CA LEU A 360 22.48 -6.55 4.48
C LEU A 360 22.06 -7.85 3.77
N ARG A 361 20.82 -8.30 4.01
CA ARG A 361 20.17 -9.29 3.16
C ARG A 361 19.41 -8.60 2.03
N CYS A 362 19.79 -8.87 0.80
CA CYS A 362 19.17 -8.29 -0.38
C CYS A 362 18.33 -9.36 -1.09
N PRO A 363 17.00 -9.19 -1.21
CA PRO A 363 16.11 -10.18 -1.82
C PRO A 363 16.34 -10.37 -3.33
N ILE A 364 17.09 -9.47 -3.98
CA ILE A 364 17.29 -9.41 -5.44
C ILE A 364 18.74 -9.77 -5.87
N GLU A 365 19.42 -10.65 -5.12
CA GLU A 365 20.82 -11.03 -5.35
C GLU A 365 21.04 -12.25 -6.28
N GLN A 366 20.00 -12.96 -6.69
CA GLN A 366 20.14 -14.29 -7.31
C GLN A 366 20.45 -14.25 -8.82
N GLY A 367 20.44 -13.08 -9.48
CA GLY A 367 20.42 -12.97 -10.96
C GLY A 367 21.59 -12.28 -11.65
N GLY A 368 22.81 -12.35 -11.12
CA GLY A 368 24.01 -12.01 -11.92
C GLY A 368 24.45 -10.53 -11.95
N SER A 369 23.96 -9.69 -11.03
CA SER A 369 24.52 -8.35 -10.76
C SER A 369 24.70 -8.05 -9.26
N THR A 370 25.25 -9.01 -8.51
CA THR A 370 25.34 -8.98 -7.03
C THR A 370 25.82 -7.65 -6.43
N LEU A 371 26.82 -6.97 -7.00
CA LEU A 371 27.28 -5.68 -6.49
C LEU A 371 26.26 -4.54 -6.71
N LEU A 372 25.66 -4.46 -7.90
CA LEU A 372 24.66 -3.43 -8.22
C LEU A 372 23.35 -3.67 -7.45
N SER A 373 22.90 -4.92 -7.37
CA SER A 373 21.74 -5.30 -6.54
C SER A 373 21.96 -4.98 -5.07
N ARG A 374 23.15 -5.29 -4.52
CA ARG A 374 23.52 -4.93 -3.15
C ARG A 374 23.55 -3.43 -2.90
N GLN A 375 24.11 -2.66 -3.83
CA GLN A 375 24.10 -1.20 -3.78
C GLN A 375 22.68 -0.64 -3.83
N LEU A 376 21.82 -1.20 -4.68
CA LEU A 376 20.42 -0.81 -4.77
C LEU A 376 19.69 -1.08 -3.45
N CYS A 377 19.82 -2.29 -2.89
CA CYS A 377 19.24 -2.61 -1.59
C CYS A 377 19.77 -1.69 -0.48
N GLN A 378 21.08 -1.41 -0.46
CA GLN A 378 21.70 -0.50 0.50
C GLN A 378 21.11 0.92 0.41
N ASN A 379 21.00 1.47 -0.82
CA ASN A 379 20.42 2.79 -1.06
C ASN A 379 18.96 2.82 -0.64
N VAL A 380 18.16 1.86 -1.11
CA VAL A 380 16.73 1.80 -0.81
C VAL A 380 16.48 1.69 0.70
N TYR A 381 17.27 0.90 1.42
CA TYR A 381 17.16 0.81 2.88
C TYR A 381 17.60 2.09 3.60
N ALA A 382 18.61 2.79 3.08
CA ALA A 382 19.07 4.07 3.64
C ALA A 382 18.10 5.23 3.36
N HIS A 383 17.39 5.19 2.23
CA HIS A 383 16.45 6.23 1.79
C HIS A 383 15.04 6.05 2.36
N ARG A 384 14.75 4.92 3.01
CA ARG A 384 13.43 4.58 3.54
C ARG A 384 13.07 5.49 4.71
N LEU A 385 11.94 6.19 4.60
CA LEU A 385 11.33 6.92 5.71
C LEU A 385 10.32 6.06 6.48
N PHE A 386 10.18 6.34 7.78
CA PHE A 386 9.16 5.82 8.72
C PHE A 386 9.17 4.32 9.03
N GLU A 387 9.87 3.48 8.27
CA GLU A 387 9.86 2.02 8.43
C GLU A 387 11.29 1.47 8.49
N CYS A 388 11.55 0.47 9.35
CA CYS A 388 12.87 -0.14 9.43
C CYS A 388 13.18 -1.11 8.28
N PRO A 389 14.45 -1.19 7.83
CA PRO A 389 14.90 -2.30 7.00
C PRO A 389 15.20 -3.52 7.87
N TRP A 390 14.20 -4.40 8.04
CA TRP A 390 14.29 -5.66 8.83
C TRP A 390 15.41 -6.60 8.37
N GLN A 391 15.86 -6.43 7.13
CA GLN A 391 16.92 -7.22 6.51
C GLN A 391 18.34 -6.74 6.85
N TYR A 392 18.48 -5.70 7.70
CA TYR A 392 19.75 -5.22 8.22
C TYR A 392 20.00 -5.79 9.63
N VAL A 393 20.97 -6.70 9.78
CA VAL A 393 21.29 -7.36 11.06
C VAL A 393 22.73 -7.03 11.46
N PRO A 394 22.98 -6.01 12.29
CA PRO A 394 24.31 -5.75 12.81
C PRO A 394 24.70 -6.86 13.80
N ASN A 395 25.59 -7.74 13.35
CA ASN A 395 26.20 -8.86 14.09
C ASN A 395 25.30 -10.07 14.39
N GLY A 396 25.52 -11.16 13.64
CA GLY A 396 25.75 -12.57 14.05
C GLY A 396 24.88 -13.31 15.09
N THR A 397 24.12 -12.64 15.95
CA THR A 397 23.24 -13.28 16.93
C THR A 397 21.80 -13.17 16.45
N LEU A 398 21.03 -14.25 16.57
CA LEU A 398 19.58 -14.32 16.27
C LEU A 398 18.71 -13.37 17.13
N SER A 399 19.34 -12.44 17.84
CA SER A 399 18.78 -11.28 18.52
C SER A 399 19.63 -10.06 18.14
N ASP A 400 19.01 -9.06 17.50
CA ASP A 400 19.64 -7.80 17.16
C ASP A 400 19.82 -6.92 18.41
N SER A 401 21.02 -6.35 18.57
CA SER A 401 21.35 -5.33 19.59
C SER A 401 20.57 -4.01 19.45
N LEU A 402 19.82 -3.81 18.35
CA LEU A 402 18.98 -2.64 18.11
C LEU A 402 17.49 -2.82 18.44
N GLY A 403 17.04 -4.01 18.85
CA GLY A 403 15.67 -4.22 19.32
C GLY A 403 14.56 -3.97 18.27
N CYS A 404 14.89 -3.87 16.98
CA CYS A 404 13.94 -3.69 15.89
C CYS A 404 13.27 -5.03 15.54
N TRP A 405 12.29 -5.45 16.34
CA TRP A 405 11.57 -6.73 16.14
C TRP A 405 10.21 -6.53 15.47
N ARG A 406 9.92 -7.37 14.46
CA ARG A 406 8.61 -7.75 13.89
C ARG A 406 7.76 -6.61 13.27
N PRO A 407 7.47 -6.66 11.96
CA PRO A 407 6.23 -6.09 11.47
C PRO A 407 5.04 -6.72 12.20
N SER A 408 3.95 -5.99 12.19
CA SER A 408 2.66 -6.34 12.80
C SER A 408 1.94 -7.56 12.23
N SER A 409 2.62 -8.33 11.40
CA SER A 409 2.09 -9.51 10.80
C SER A 409 2.25 -10.68 11.78
N GLY A 410 1.13 -11.30 12.13
CA GLY A 410 1.13 -12.50 12.95
C GLY A 410 1.58 -13.74 12.18
N PHE A 411 2.59 -13.64 11.31
CA PHE A 411 3.18 -14.79 10.64
C PHE A 411 4.19 -15.41 11.61
N ASN A 412 3.71 -16.35 12.44
CA ASN A 412 4.51 -17.23 13.28
C ASN A 412 4.45 -18.66 12.75
#